data_AF-A0A7Y2P2N6-F1
#
_entry.id   AF-A0A7Y2P2N6-F1
#
_cell.length_a   1.000
_cell.length_b   1.000
_cell.length_c   1.000
_cell.angle_alpha   90.00
_cell.angle_beta   90.00
_cell.angle_gamma   90.00
#
_symmetry.space_group_name_H-M   'P 1'
#
loop_
_entity.id
_entity.type
_entity.pdbx_description
1 polymer ?
#
loop_
_entity_poly.entity_id
_entity_poly.type
_entity_poly.pdbx_seq_one_letter_code
_entity_poly.pdbx_strand_id
1 'polypeptide(L)'
;MNKKIKSLREQSLNAEASISLERAELLTDFYKRGMPNKNSVPVKRAKAFNYLLANKELCINEGELIVGERGPAPKATPTYPELCTHS
;
A
#
# COMPACT_ATOMS: atom_id res chain seq x y z
N MET A 1 4.25 -30.74 3.90
CA MET A 1 4.00 -29.32 4.25
C MET A 1 3.53 -29.25 5.70
N ASN A 2 4.13 -28.42 6.57
CA ASN A 2 3.69 -28.33 7.97
C ASN A 2 2.37 -27.54 8.10
N LYS A 3 1.72 -27.61 9.26
CA LYS A 3 0.43 -26.94 9.52
C LYS A 3 0.46 -25.45 9.21
N LYS A 4 1.54 -24.76 9.60
CA LYS A 4 1.75 -23.32 9.37
C LYS A 4 1.78 -22.99 7.87
N ILE A 5 2.61 -23.68 7.09
CA ILE A 5 2.74 -23.44 5.65
C ILE A 5 1.42 -23.75 4.94
N LYS A 6 0.68 -24.79 5.39
CA LYS A 6 -0.64 -25.10 4.83
C LYS A 6 -1.64 -23.96 5.04
N SER A 7 -1.71 -23.43 6.26
CA SER A 7 -2.60 -22.31 6.60
C SER A 7 -2.25 -21.04 5.81
N LEU A 8 -0.97 -20.65 5.75
CA LEU A 8 -0.53 -19.50 4.96
C LEU A 8 -0.84 -19.65 3.46
N ARG A 9 -0.69 -20.87 2.93
CA ARG A 9 -1.07 -21.16 1.53
C ARG A 9 -2.56 -21.00 1.30
N GLU A 10 -3.39 -21.55 2.18
CA GLU A 10 -4.85 -21.43 2.10
C GLU A 10 -5.30 -19.96 2.21
N GLN A 11 -4.72 -19.18 3.12
CA GLN A 11 -4.98 -17.75 3.24
C GLN A 11 -4.66 -17.00 1.94
N SER A 12 -3.48 -17.25 1.35
CA SER A 12 -3.08 -16.63 0.09
C SER A 12 -3.99 -17.03 -1.08
N LEU A 13 -4.34 -18.32 -1.20
CA LEU A 13 -5.20 -18.81 -2.28
C LEU A 13 -6.62 -18.27 -2.17
N ASN A 14 -7.19 -18.29 -0.96
CA ASN A 14 -8.59 -17.94 -0.71
C ASN A 14 -8.82 -16.43 -0.53
N ALA A 15 -7.78 -15.61 -0.42
CA ALA A 15 -7.94 -14.15 -0.34
C ALA A 15 -8.75 -13.62 -1.54
N GLU A 16 -9.72 -12.75 -1.27
CA GLU A 16 -10.52 -12.07 -2.30
C GLU A 16 -9.75 -10.87 -2.85
N ALA A 17 -9.72 -10.76 -4.19
CA ALA A 17 -9.06 -9.63 -4.84
C ALA A 17 -9.89 -8.35 -4.63
N SER A 18 -9.23 -7.29 -4.18
CA SER A 18 -9.87 -6.00 -3.92
C SER A 18 -8.94 -4.83 -4.27
N ILE A 19 -9.53 -3.63 -4.41
CA ILE A 19 -8.78 -2.38 -4.56
C ILE A 19 -8.80 -1.65 -3.23
N SER A 20 -7.62 -1.26 -2.74
CA SER A 20 -7.45 -0.42 -1.56
C SER A 20 -7.38 1.05 -1.95
N LEU A 21 -8.15 1.89 -1.23
CA LEU A 21 -8.14 3.35 -1.37
C LEU A 21 -7.05 4.03 -0.55
N GLU A 22 -6.38 3.31 0.35
CA GLU A 22 -5.41 3.85 1.30
C GLU A 22 -4.35 4.74 0.63
N ARG A 23 -3.72 4.24 -0.44
CA ARG A 23 -2.70 5.02 -1.18
C ARG A 23 -3.30 6.32 -1.73
N ALA A 24 -4.49 6.24 -2.31
CA ALA A 24 -5.17 7.40 -2.90
C ALA A 24 -5.44 8.46 -1.83
N GLU A 25 -5.90 8.05 -0.66
CA GLU A 25 -6.14 8.94 0.47
C GLU A 25 -4.84 9.59 0.98
N LEU A 26 -3.82 8.78 1.26
CA LEU A 26 -2.53 9.24 1.77
C LEU A 26 -1.82 10.21 0.81
N LEU A 27 -1.80 9.90 -0.49
CA LEU A 27 -1.19 10.79 -1.48
C LEU A 27 -2.02 12.04 -1.71
N THR A 28 -3.35 11.93 -1.75
CA THR A 28 -4.23 13.11 -1.85
C THR A 28 -4.00 14.06 -0.68
N ASP A 29 -3.94 13.53 0.54
CA ASP A 29 -3.66 14.30 1.75
C ASP A 29 -2.27 14.95 1.69
N PHE A 30 -1.22 14.20 1.33
CA PHE A 30 0.13 14.74 1.14
C PHE A 30 0.14 15.93 0.16
N TYR A 31 -0.55 15.80 -0.98
CA TYR A 31 -0.58 16.86 -1.99
C TYR A 31 -1.43 18.07 -1.57
N LYS A 32 -2.54 17.87 -0.82
CA LYS A 32 -3.40 18.95 -0.32
C LYS A 32 -2.72 19.84 0.73
N ARG A 33 -1.81 19.31 1.55
CA ARG A 33 -1.13 20.05 2.64
C ARG A 33 -0.17 21.16 2.19
N GLY A 34 0.00 21.42 0.89
CA GLY A 34 0.82 22.52 0.36
C GLY A 34 2.35 22.36 0.52
N MET A 35 2.80 21.40 1.35
CA MET A 35 4.18 20.90 1.47
C MET A 35 4.90 20.64 0.13
N PRO A 36 4.22 20.16 -0.94
CA PRO A 36 4.84 19.96 -2.26
C PRO A 36 5.33 21.24 -2.95
N ASN A 37 4.69 22.39 -2.72
CA ASN A 37 4.77 23.54 -3.64
C ASN A 37 6.12 24.27 -3.62
N LYS A 38 7.00 23.96 -2.68
CA LYS A 38 8.33 24.56 -2.53
C LYS A 38 9.49 23.67 -3.00
N ASN A 39 9.21 22.46 -3.49
CA ASN A 39 10.22 21.48 -3.87
C ASN A 39 10.25 21.24 -5.38
N SER A 40 11.42 20.88 -5.92
CA SER A 40 11.54 20.34 -7.28
C SER A 40 10.72 19.05 -7.42
N VAL A 41 10.34 18.70 -8.65
CA VAL A 41 9.52 17.51 -8.94
C VAL A 41 10.13 16.21 -8.37
N PRO A 42 11.44 15.92 -8.50
CA PRO A 42 12.04 14.72 -7.92
C PRO A 42 11.94 14.69 -6.39
N VAL A 43 12.25 15.80 -5.71
CA VAL A 43 12.18 15.90 -4.24
C VAL A 43 10.74 15.77 -3.77
N LYS A 44 9.78 16.36 -4.50
CA LYS A 44 8.34 16.22 -4.24
C LYS A 44 7.91 14.75 -4.25
N ARG A 45 8.31 13.99 -5.28
CA ARG A 45 8.00 12.56 -5.41
C ARG A 45 8.66 11.72 -4.30
N ALA A 46 9.92 12.01 -3.97
CA ALA A 46 10.62 11.34 -2.88
C ALA A 46 9.92 11.56 -1.52
N LYS A 47 9.49 12.80 -1.22
CA LYS A 47 8.74 13.13 0.00
C LYS A 47 7.35 12.48 0.02
N ALA A 48 6.65 12.44 -1.12
CA ALA A 48 5.37 11.74 -1.23
C ALA A 48 5.51 10.24 -0.95
N PHE A 49 6.55 9.62 -1.51
CA PHE A 49 6.85 8.21 -1.26
C PHE A 49 7.23 7.94 0.20
N ASN A 50 8.05 8.79 0.80
CA ASN A 50 8.38 8.71 2.23
C ASN A 50 7.12 8.84 3.11
N TYR A 51 6.24 9.79 2.80
CA TYR A 51 4.96 9.95 3.51
C TYR A 51 4.10 8.71 3.39
N LEU A 52 3.97 8.14 2.20
CA LEU A 52 3.23 6.90 1.99
C LEU A 52 3.79 5.76 2.85
N LEU A 53 5.11 5.51 2.80
CA LEU A 53 5.74 4.43 3.55
C LEU A 53 5.63 4.61 5.07
N ALA A 54 5.68 5.86 5.55
CA ALA A 54 5.60 6.16 6.98
C ALA A 54 4.18 6.02 7.55
N ASN A 55 3.14 6.06 6.71
CA ASN A 55 1.74 6.10 7.17
C ASN A 55 0.89 4.92 6.67
N LYS A 56 1.35 4.16 5.68
CA LYS A 56 0.61 2.97 5.22
C LYS A 56 0.51 1.92 6.32
N GLU A 57 -0.56 1.14 6.28
CA GLU A 57 -0.77 -0.03 7.09
C GLU A 57 0.30 -1.09 6.80
N LEU A 58 0.71 -1.77 7.87
CA LEU A 58 1.64 -2.89 7.80
C LEU A 58 0.85 -4.18 8.00
N CYS A 59 0.57 -4.87 6.90
CA CYS A 59 -0.02 -6.20 6.95
C CYS A 59 1.00 -7.19 7.53
N ILE A 60 0.69 -7.74 8.70
CA ILE A 60 1.45 -8.80 9.36
C ILE A 60 0.45 -9.86 9.78
N ASN A 61 0.44 -10.99 9.08
CA ASN A 61 -0.50 -12.07 9.36
C ASN A 61 0.09 -13.08 10.36
N GLU A 62 -0.79 -13.81 11.03
CA GLU A 62 -0.39 -14.84 11.99
C GLU A 62 0.40 -15.97 11.30
N GLY A 63 1.54 -16.34 11.90
CA GLY A 63 2.39 -17.44 11.41
C GLY A 63 3.34 -17.08 10.28
N GLU A 64 3.32 -15.84 9.77
CA GLU A 64 4.28 -15.35 8.79
C GLU A 64 5.70 -15.28 9.39
N LEU A 65 6.70 -15.61 8.56
CA LEU A 65 8.12 -15.37 8.87
C LEU A 65 8.69 -14.20 8.07
N ILE A 66 8.15 -13.99 6.87
CA ILE A 66 8.43 -12.85 6.01
C ILE A 66 7.10 -12.13 5.91
N VAL A 67 7.09 -10.86 6.32
CA VAL A 67 5.87 -10.07 6.48
C VAL A 67 5.82 -8.95 5.46
N GLY A 68 4.64 -8.36 5.33
CA GLY A 68 4.39 -7.22 4.48
C GLY A 68 3.66 -7.60 3.20
N GLU A 69 2.68 -6.76 2.86
CA GLU A 69 1.90 -6.85 1.64
C GLU A 69 1.97 -5.54 0.85
N ARG A 70 1.54 -5.60 -0.42
CA ARG A 70 1.47 -4.42 -1.30
C ARG A 70 0.42 -3.40 -0.83
N GLY A 71 -0.64 -3.87 -0.18
CA GLY A 71 -1.67 -3.05 0.46
C GLY A 71 -1.94 -3.53 1.88
N PRO A 72 -3.10 -3.18 2.46
CA PRO A 72 -3.39 -3.47 3.87
C PRO A 72 -3.67 -4.96 4.14
N ALA A 73 -3.97 -5.74 3.10
CA ALA A 73 -4.33 -7.15 3.21
C ALA A 73 -3.89 -7.96 1.97
N PRO A 74 -3.84 -9.30 2.05
CA PRO A 74 -3.56 -10.15 0.89
C PRO A 74 -4.51 -9.85 -0.28
N LYS A 75 -3.95 -9.66 -1.48
CA LYS A 75 -4.67 -9.27 -2.72
C LYS A 75 -5.48 -7.96 -2.67
N ALA A 76 -5.33 -7.14 -1.63
CA ALA A 76 -5.86 -5.78 -1.60
C ALA A 76 -4.86 -4.82 -2.25
N THR A 77 -5.04 -4.52 -3.53
CA THR A 77 -4.05 -3.78 -4.33
C THR A 77 -4.35 -2.28 -4.36
N PRO A 78 -3.36 -1.39 -4.24
CA PRO A 78 -3.61 0.05 -4.25
C PRO A 78 -4.04 0.55 -5.64
N THR A 79 -4.83 1.62 -5.66
CA THR A 79 -5.05 2.45 -6.85
C THR A 79 -4.09 3.66 -6.90
N TYR A 80 -3.84 4.20 -8.09
CA TYR A 80 -2.82 5.22 -8.37
C TYR A 80 -3.42 6.45 -9.09
N PRO A 81 -4.35 7.18 -8.45
CA PRO A 81 -5.02 8.32 -9.08
C PRO A 81 -4.06 9.48 -9.42
N GLU A 82 -2.89 9.54 -8.78
CA GLU A 82 -1.83 10.50 -9.11
C GLU A 82 -1.14 10.21 -10.45
N LEU A 83 -1.38 9.03 -11.04
CA LEU A 83 -0.84 8.64 -12.35
C LEU A 83 -1.91 8.66 -13.43
N CYS A 84 -3.03 7.99 -13.18
CA CYS A 84 -4.15 7.90 -14.12
C CYS A 84 -5.43 7.50 -13.38
N THR A 85 -6.53 8.20 -13.64
CA THR A 85 -7.87 7.85 -13.15
C THR A 85 -8.80 7.33 -14.26
N HIS A 86 -8.23 7.04 -15.43
CA HIS A 86 -8.92 6.88 -16.71
C HIS A 86 -9.74 8.13 -17.11
N SER A 87 -9.76 8.39 -18.41
CA SER A 87 -10.55 9.41 -19.10
C SER A 87 -11.26 8.73 -20.26
#